data_AF-A0A8K0LNM4-F1
#
_entry.id   AF-A0A8K0LNM4-F1
#
_cell.length_a   1.000
_cell.length_b   1.000
_cell.length_c   1.000
_cell.angle_alpha   90.00
_cell.angle_beta   90.00
_cell.angle_gamma   90.00
#
_symmetry.space_group_name_H-M   'P 1'
#
loop_
_entity.id
_entity.type
_entity.pdbx_description
1 polymer ?
#
loop_
_entity_poly.entity_id
_entity_poly.type
_entity_poly.pdbx_seq_one_letter_code
_entity_poly.pdbx_strand_id
1 'polypeptide(L)'
;MPVPPAPDNLLYDPAAGRITALLDYDFASIQNPGYEFFRSFNTNGGSFLGWSGGTGPEEQEAEALRKAKLAGQFPSPLPAPLKSDSGAPLVDWELAQAWEMELQKLDVRRPSTIPGIDKLADVDELLGALSPFILTNEDFLRMNTDEDQRRGMKAMRERKLVALLEHLGF
;
A
#
# COMPACT_ATOMS: atom_id res chain seq x y z
N MET A 1 -12.97 -9.30 12.16
CA MET A 1 -11.89 -10.29 12.31
C MET A 1 -10.57 -9.58 12.03
N PRO A 2 -9.53 -9.77 12.85
CA PRO A 2 -8.19 -9.31 12.47
C PRO A 2 -7.77 -10.08 11.21
N VAL A 3 -7.35 -9.36 10.18
CA VAL A 3 -6.71 -9.96 9.01
C VAL A 3 -5.40 -10.56 9.52
N PRO A 4 -5.13 -11.87 9.34
CA PRO A 4 -3.81 -12.39 9.65
C PRO A 4 -2.78 -11.58 8.84
N PRO A 5 -1.58 -11.31 9.38
CA PRO A 5 -0.52 -10.71 8.57
C PRO A 5 -0.41 -11.55 7.30
N ALA A 6 -0.56 -10.92 6.13
CA ALA A 6 -0.35 -11.62 4.88
C ALA A 6 1.06 -12.22 4.99
N PRO A 7 1.23 -13.55 4.98
CA PRO A 7 2.56 -14.11 4.98
C PRO A 7 3.22 -13.56 3.73
N ASP A 8 4.30 -12.80 3.92
CA ASP A 8 5.19 -12.45 2.85
C ASP A 8 5.50 -13.78 2.16
N ASN A 9 5.32 -13.91 0.85
CA ASN A 9 5.58 -15.15 0.12
C ASN A 9 7.09 -15.52 0.09
N LEU A 10 7.85 -15.08 1.09
CA LEU A 10 9.27 -15.18 1.29
C LEU A 10 9.57 -16.15 2.44
N LEU A 11 10.51 -17.07 2.23
CA LEU A 11 11.16 -17.79 3.31
C LEU A 11 12.46 -17.09 3.67
N TYR A 12 12.79 -17.07 4.96
CA TYR A 12 14.00 -16.46 5.49
C TYR A 12 14.78 -17.43 6.38
N ASP A 13 16.11 -17.35 6.32
CA ASP A 13 17.01 -17.90 7.32
C ASP A 13 17.28 -16.81 8.38
N PRO A 14 16.71 -16.92 9.60
CA PRO A 14 16.87 -15.91 10.63
C PRO A 14 18.28 -15.86 11.21
N ALA A 15 19.06 -16.93 11.12
CA ALA A 15 20.44 -16.95 11.62
C ALA A 15 21.37 -16.17 10.68
N ALA A 16 21.14 -16.29 9.37
CA ALA A 16 21.93 -15.58 8.35
C ALA A 16 21.35 -14.22 7.95
N GLY A 17 20.10 -13.94 8.29
CA GLY A 17 19.37 -12.73 7.86
C GLY A 17 19.17 -12.68 6.34
N ARG A 18 18.87 -13.82 5.71
CA ARG A 18 18.77 -13.94 4.24
C ARG A 18 17.42 -14.48 3.82
N ILE A 19 16.90 -13.93 2.72
CA ILE A 19 15.79 -14.56 1.98
C ILE A 19 16.34 -15.84 1.32
N THR A 20 15.66 -16.96 1.53
CA THR A 20 16.07 -18.28 1.03
C THR A 20 15.15 -18.81 -0.06
N ALA A 21 13.90 -18.35 -0.11
CA ALA A 21 12.97 -18.68 -1.20
C ALA A 21 11.90 -17.60 -1.39
N LEU A 22 11.32 -17.56 -2.59
CA LEU A 22 10.08 -16.88 -2.93
C LEU A 22 9.10 -17.97 -3.42
N LEU A 23 7.88 -17.96 -2.91
CA LEU A 23 6.85 -18.97 -3.13
C LEU A 23 5.59 -18.36 -3.75
N ASP A 24 4.61 -19.20 -4.06
CA ASP A 24 3.25 -18.80 -4.41
C ASP A 24 3.17 -17.77 -5.56
N TYR A 25 3.45 -18.28 -6.77
CA TYR A 25 3.43 -17.54 -8.03
C TYR A 25 2.07 -17.60 -8.75
N ASP A 26 1.00 -18.00 -8.06
CA ASP A 26 -0.31 -18.24 -8.68
C ASP A 26 -0.94 -16.97 -9.29
N PHE A 27 -0.47 -15.79 -8.87
CA PHE A 27 -0.87 -14.47 -9.39
C PHE A 27 0.21 -13.79 -10.25
N ALA A 28 1.26 -14.50 -10.66
CA ALA A 28 2.31 -13.93 -11.49
C ALA A 28 1.77 -13.49 -12.85
N SER A 29 2.11 -12.27 -13.27
CA SER A 29 1.73 -11.73 -14.58
C SER A 29 2.76 -10.73 -15.10
N ILE A 30 2.74 -10.45 -16.40
CA ILE A 30 3.61 -9.44 -17.02
C ILE A 30 2.99 -8.06 -16.79
N GLN A 31 3.61 -7.24 -15.94
CA GLN A 31 3.11 -5.92 -15.54
C GLN A 31 4.20 -4.84 -15.60
N ASN A 32 3.80 -3.59 -15.33
CA ASN A 32 4.75 -2.52 -15.05
C ASN A 32 5.53 -2.82 -13.75
N PRO A 33 6.86 -2.60 -13.68
CA PRO A 33 7.65 -2.83 -12.46
C PRO A 33 7.13 -2.08 -11.22
N GLY A 34 6.42 -0.96 -11.39
CA GLY A 34 5.76 -0.24 -10.30
C GLY A 34 4.72 -1.07 -9.54
N TYR A 35 4.11 -2.07 -10.19
CA TYR A 35 3.04 -2.90 -9.62
C TYR A 35 3.45 -3.61 -8.33
N GLU A 36 4.72 -4.03 -8.22
CA GLU A 36 5.25 -4.66 -7.00
C GLU A 36 5.18 -3.73 -5.79
N PHE A 37 5.36 -2.42 -5.99
CA PHE A 37 5.22 -1.43 -4.91
C PHE A 37 3.77 -1.20 -4.49
N PHE A 38 2.80 -1.57 -5.32
CA PHE A 38 1.37 -1.39 -5.03
C PHE A 38 0.79 -2.60 -4.28
N ARG A 39 1.35 -3.80 -4.53
CA ARG A 39 0.77 -5.08 -4.08
C ARG A 39 1.68 -5.91 -3.18
N SER A 40 2.97 -5.98 -3.49
CA SER A 40 3.87 -7.01 -2.94
C SER A 40 4.63 -6.56 -1.71
N PHE A 41 4.89 -5.25 -1.56
CA PHE A 41 5.76 -4.72 -0.49
C PHE A 41 5.01 -4.04 0.67
N ASN A 42 3.75 -4.41 0.90
CA ASN A 42 2.89 -3.75 1.89
C ASN A 42 3.36 -3.90 3.34
N THR A 43 4.03 -4.99 3.69
CA THR A 43 4.52 -5.26 5.06
C THR A 43 5.95 -4.78 5.33
N ASN A 44 6.72 -4.48 4.28
CA ASN A 44 8.17 -4.29 4.37
C ASN A 44 8.63 -2.84 4.19
N GLY A 45 7.72 -1.88 4.41
CA GLY A 45 7.98 -0.45 4.20
C GLY A 45 8.14 -0.04 2.73
N GLY A 46 7.99 -0.98 1.79
CA GLY A 46 8.14 -0.74 0.36
C GLY A 46 6.88 -0.25 -0.34
N SER A 47 5.71 -0.33 0.31
CA SER A 47 4.44 0.12 -0.27
C SER A 47 4.51 1.54 -0.84
N PHE A 48 3.92 1.74 -2.01
CA PHE A 48 3.74 3.05 -2.63
C PHE A 48 2.32 3.13 -3.20
N LEU A 49 1.42 3.75 -2.44
CA LEU A 49 0.00 3.78 -2.79
C LEU A 49 -0.39 5.07 -3.53
N GLY A 50 -1.53 4.97 -4.23
CA GLY A 50 -2.23 6.07 -4.86
C GLY A 50 -2.64 7.17 -3.87
N TRP A 51 -3.25 8.23 -4.38
CA TRP A 51 -3.85 9.27 -3.56
C TRP A 51 -4.88 8.67 -2.58
N SER A 52 -4.69 8.93 -1.29
CA SER A 52 -5.50 8.34 -0.22
C SER A 52 -6.82 9.07 0.07
N GLY A 53 -7.00 10.27 -0.50
CA GLY A 53 -8.15 11.12 -0.22
C GLY A 53 -8.03 11.91 1.08
N GLY A 54 -9.03 12.73 1.39
CA GLY A 54 -9.20 13.34 2.70
C GLY A 54 -8.24 14.47 3.07
N THR A 55 -8.50 15.07 4.24
CA THR A 55 -7.64 16.09 4.86
C THR A 55 -7.35 15.75 6.32
N GLY A 56 -7.65 14.52 6.74
CA GLY A 56 -7.42 14.07 8.11
C GLY A 56 -5.93 13.82 8.39
N PRO A 57 -5.58 13.61 9.66
CA PRO A 57 -4.18 13.36 10.04
C PRO A 57 -3.58 12.12 9.36
N GLU A 58 -4.35 11.03 9.25
CA GLU A 58 -3.88 9.78 8.64
C GLU A 58 -3.55 9.97 7.17
N GLU A 59 -4.40 10.68 6.44
CA GLU A 59 -4.18 10.91 5.01
C GLU A 59 -3.06 11.92 4.76
N GLN A 60 -2.88 12.90 5.66
CA GLN A 60 -1.72 13.78 5.62
C GLN A 60 -0.40 13.03 5.85
N GLU A 61 -0.40 12.04 6.76
CA GLU A 61 0.78 11.21 7.00
C GLU A 61 1.10 10.29 5.81
N ALA A 62 0.07 9.67 5.22
CA ALA A 62 0.21 8.87 4.00
C ALA A 62 0.74 9.70 2.83
N GLU A 63 0.23 10.92 2.64
CA GLU A 63 0.69 11.84 1.60
C GLU A 63 2.14 12.30 1.84
N ALA A 64 2.54 12.52 3.11
CA ALA A 64 3.92 12.83 3.46
C ALA A 64 4.86 11.67 3.11
N LEU A 65 4.45 10.42 3.37
CA LEU A 65 5.23 9.23 3.01
C LEU A 65 5.34 9.10 1.49
N ARG A 66 4.23 9.29 0.76
CA ARG A 66 4.20 9.26 -0.71
C ARG A 66 5.18 10.29 -1.30
N LYS A 67 5.17 11.53 -0.79
CA LYS A 67 6.11 12.59 -1.21
C LYS A 67 7.56 12.21 -0.94
N ALA A 68 7.87 11.66 0.23
CA ALA A 68 9.22 11.24 0.57
C ALA A 68 9.74 10.14 -0.39
N LYS A 69 8.90 9.14 -0.69
CA LYS A 69 9.21 8.07 -1.66
C LYS A 69 9.38 8.58 -3.09
N LEU A 70 8.56 9.52 -3.53
CA LEU A 70 8.69 10.13 -4.86
C LEU A 70 9.96 10.98 -4.99
N ALA A 71 10.33 11.71 -3.93
CA ALA A 71 11.56 12.48 -3.91
C ALA A 71 12.81 11.61 -3.70
N GLY A 72 12.64 10.37 -3.22
CA GLY A 72 13.73 9.52 -2.75
C GLY A 72 14.47 10.12 -1.56
N GLN A 73 13.79 10.98 -0.79
CA GLN A 73 14.36 11.78 0.29
C GLN A 73 13.39 11.82 1.46
N PHE A 74 13.87 11.34 2.62
CA PHE A 74 13.11 11.32 3.86
C PHE A 74 13.52 12.51 4.75
N PRO A 75 12.60 13.07 5.55
CA PRO A 75 12.90 14.17 6.45
C PRO A 75 13.89 13.76 7.55
N SER A 76 14.63 14.74 8.07
CA SER A 76 15.53 14.56 9.22
C SER A 76 15.32 15.73 10.20
N PRO A 77 14.80 15.49 11.41
CA PRO A 77 14.43 14.18 11.97
C PRO A 77 13.22 13.54 11.28
N LEU A 78 13.07 12.22 11.42
CA LEU A 78 11.86 11.52 10.99
C LEU A 78 10.63 11.98 11.80
N PRO A 79 9.42 11.97 11.23
CA PRO A 79 8.20 12.36 11.93
C PRO A 79 7.84 11.36 13.03
N ALA A 80 7.15 11.82 14.07
CA ALA A 80 6.55 10.92 15.04
C ALA A 80 5.31 10.25 14.40
N PRO A 81 5.23 8.91 14.39
CA PRO A 81 4.16 8.22 13.70
C PRO A 81 2.80 8.43 14.39
N LEU A 82 1.76 8.64 13.60
CA LEU A 82 0.40 8.53 14.12
C LEU A 82 0.11 7.07 14.49
N LYS A 83 -0.77 6.87 15.45
CA LYS A 83 -1.18 5.55 15.92
C LYS A 83 -2.58 5.25 15.45
N SER A 84 -2.76 4.05 14.92
CA SER A 84 -4.08 3.46 14.69
C SER A 84 -4.80 3.19 16.01
N ASP A 85 -6.09 2.85 15.94
CA ASP A 85 -6.90 2.41 17.09
C ASP A 85 -6.29 1.23 17.86
N SER A 86 -5.49 0.41 17.17
CA SER A 86 -4.76 -0.72 17.77
C SER A 86 -3.50 -0.31 18.56
N GLY A 87 -3.11 0.97 18.50
CA GLY A 87 -1.87 1.48 19.06
C GLY A 87 -0.64 1.27 18.19
N ALA A 88 -0.74 0.51 17.10
CA ALA A 88 0.32 0.34 16.10
C ALA A 88 0.51 1.60 15.24
N PRO A 89 1.75 1.93 14.80
CA PRO A 89 1.99 3.05 13.93
C PRO A 89 1.26 2.88 12.59
N LEU A 90 0.68 3.95 12.06
CA LEU A 90 0.08 3.97 10.72
C LEU A 90 1.17 3.90 9.65
N VAL A 91 2.26 4.65 9.85
CA VAL A 91 3.47 4.60 9.04
C VAL A 91 4.66 4.24 9.90
N ASP A 92 5.36 3.17 9.54
CA ASP A 92 6.70 2.90 10.07
C ASP A 92 7.74 3.68 9.26
N TRP A 93 8.03 4.91 9.72
CA TRP A 93 8.94 5.84 9.05
C TRP A 93 10.38 5.33 9.00
N GLU A 94 10.82 4.60 10.02
CA GLU A 94 12.17 4.05 10.09
C GLU A 94 12.33 2.92 9.06
N LEU A 95 11.37 1.99 9.01
CA LEU A 95 11.37 0.91 8.04
C LEU A 95 11.27 1.44 6.60
N ALA A 96 10.40 2.43 6.35
CA ALA A 96 10.24 3.02 5.03
C ALA A 96 11.52 3.74 4.55
N GLN A 97 12.21 4.46 5.44
CA GLN A 97 13.48 5.10 5.12
C GLN A 97 14.57 4.06 4.87
N ALA A 98 14.69 3.04 5.72
CA ALA A 98 15.67 1.96 5.57
C ALA A 98 15.50 1.24 4.22
N TRP A 99 14.25 0.94 3.84
CA TRP A 99 13.91 0.36 2.55
C TRP A 99 14.41 1.23 1.38
N GLU A 100 14.06 2.52 1.36
CA GLU A 100 14.48 3.43 0.29
C GLU A 100 16.00 3.55 0.19
N MET A 101 16.70 3.59 1.33
CA MET A 101 18.16 3.65 1.40
C MET A 101 18.82 2.40 0.82
N GLU A 102 18.32 1.20 1.14
CA GLU A 102 18.87 -0.04 0.59
C GLU A 102 18.61 -0.15 -0.92
N LEU A 103 17.41 0.21 -1.39
CA LEU A 103 17.15 0.29 -2.82
C LEU A 103 18.09 1.27 -3.52
N GLN A 104 18.40 2.41 -2.89
CA GLN A 104 19.37 3.37 -3.43
C GLN A 104 20.76 2.76 -3.59
N LYS A 105 21.25 2.11 -2.55
CA LYS A 105 22.60 1.55 -2.50
C LYS A 105 22.81 0.50 -3.58
N LEU A 106 21.75 -0.25 -3.90
CA LEU A 106 21.76 -1.30 -4.91
C LEU A 106 21.41 -0.83 -6.33
N ASP A 107 21.17 0.48 -6.52
CA ASP A 107 20.79 1.08 -7.81
C ASP A 107 19.59 0.40 -8.49
N VAL A 108 18.60 -0.02 -7.68
CA VAL A 108 17.38 -0.65 -8.20
C VAL A 108 16.34 0.41 -8.55
N ARG A 109 15.44 0.06 -9.48
CA ARG A 109 14.27 0.90 -9.78
C ARG A 109 13.38 0.99 -8.55
N ARG A 110 12.96 2.20 -8.24
CA ARG A 110 12.21 2.57 -7.03
C ARG A 110 11.27 3.73 -7.34
N PRO A 111 10.32 4.10 -6.47
CA PRO A 111 9.33 5.12 -6.81
C PRO A 111 9.94 6.43 -7.30
N SER A 112 11.06 6.86 -6.70
CA SER A 112 11.79 8.08 -7.12
C SER A 112 12.44 8.00 -8.51
N THR A 113 12.60 6.80 -9.09
CA THR A 113 13.29 6.58 -10.37
C THR A 113 12.41 5.98 -11.46
N ILE A 114 11.17 5.57 -11.14
CA ILE A 114 10.20 5.05 -12.12
C ILE A 114 9.36 6.21 -12.66
N PRO A 115 9.50 6.58 -13.95
CA PRO A 115 8.77 7.71 -14.51
C PRO A 115 7.26 7.49 -14.47
N GLY A 116 6.52 8.44 -13.90
CA GLY A 116 5.06 8.43 -13.86
C GLY A 116 4.44 7.44 -12.88
N ILE A 117 5.21 6.89 -11.92
CA ILE A 117 4.69 5.93 -10.94
C ILE A 117 3.59 6.52 -10.05
N ASP A 118 3.64 7.82 -9.77
CA ASP A 118 2.61 8.57 -9.05
C ASP A 118 1.24 8.41 -9.73
N LYS A 119 1.19 8.60 -11.04
CA LYS A 119 -0.04 8.46 -11.84
C LYS A 119 -0.48 7.00 -11.92
N LEU A 120 0.47 6.08 -12.06
CA LEU A 120 0.16 4.64 -12.07
C LEU A 120 -0.45 4.18 -10.73
N ALA A 121 0.05 4.70 -9.61
CA ALA A 121 -0.48 4.40 -8.29
C ALA A 121 -1.91 4.94 -8.12
N ASP A 122 -2.21 6.14 -8.66
CA ASP A 122 -3.57 6.68 -8.62
C ASP A 122 -4.54 5.88 -9.50
N VAL A 123 -4.08 5.38 -10.64
CA VAL A 123 -4.86 4.44 -11.48
C VAL A 123 -5.09 3.12 -10.75
N ASP A 124 -4.10 2.55 -10.06
CA ASP A 124 -4.27 1.33 -9.27
C ASP A 124 -5.31 1.54 -8.15
N GLU A 125 -5.29 2.70 -7.48
CA GLU A 125 -6.30 3.03 -6.48
C GLU A 125 -7.71 3.21 -7.07
N LEU A 126 -7.82 3.83 -8.24
CA LEU A 126 -9.10 3.91 -8.96
C LEU A 126 -9.63 2.51 -9.29
N LEU A 127 -8.79 1.62 -9.82
CA LEU A 127 -9.17 0.24 -10.12
C LEU A 127 -9.63 -0.51 -8.86
N GLY A 128 -8.91 -0.32 -7.74
CA GLY A 128 -9.29 -0.88 -6.44
C GLY A 128 -10.60 -0.32 -5.87
N ALA A 129 -10.92 0.94 -6.17
CA ALA A 129 -12.17 1.58 -5.76
C ALA A 129 -13.37 1.15 -6.63
N LEU A 130 -13.16 0.91 -7.93
CA LEU A 130 -14.20 0.47 -8.87
C LEU A 130 -14.65 -0.97 -8.64
N SER A 131 -13.70 -1.88 -8.36
CA SER A 131 -13.99 -3.30 -8.12
C SER A 131 -13.36 -3.77 -6.80
N PRO A 132 -13.90 -3.34 -5.65
CA PRO A 132 -13.35 -3.70 -4.36
C PRO A 132 -13.54 -5.20 -4.10
N PHE A 133 -12.43 -5.94 -4.05
CA PHE A 133 -12.40 -7.41 -3.94
C PHE A 133 -13.32 -7.97 -2.85
N ILE A 134 -13.36 -7.34 -1.67
CA ILE A 134 -14.21 -7.76 -0.54
C ILE A 134 -15.72 -7.67 -0.82
N LEU A 135 -16.13 -6.90 -1.83
CA LEU A 135 -17.52 -6.75 -2.26
C LEU A 135 -17.81 -7.42 -3.61
N THR A 136 -16.80 -7.91 -4.33
CA THR A 136 -16.96 -8.48 -5.68
C THR A 136 -16.55 -9.96 -5.76
N ASN A 137 -15.75 -10.45 -4.82
CA ASN A 137 -15.36 -11.85 -4.76
C ASN A 137 -16.41 -12.69 -4.00
N GLU A 138 -16.86 -13.79 -4.61
CA GLU A 138 -17.93 -14.64 -4.07
C GLU A 138 -17.57 -15.29 -2.73
N ASP A 139 -16.33 -15.71 -2.53
CA ASP A 139 -15.89 -16.32 -1.27
C ASP A 139 -15.90 -15.30 -0.13
N PHE A 140 -15.39 -14.09 -0.37
CA PHE A 140 -15.44 -13.01 0.62
C PHE A 140 -16.88 -12.61 0.97
N LEU A 141 -17.76 -12.55 -0.03
CA LEU A 141 -19.19 -12.28 0.19
C LEU A 141 -19.85 -13.40 0.99
N ARG A 142 -19.52 -14.66 0.71
CA ARG A 142 -20.03 -15.83 1.45
C ARG A 142 -19.53 -15.84 2.90
N MET A 143 -18.29 -15.41 3.14
CA MET A 143 -17.70 -15.32 4.48
C MET A 143 -18.23 -14.15 5.29
N ASN A 144 -18.66 -13.06 4.63
CA ASN A 144 -19.23 -11.91 5.30
C ASN A 144 -20.75 -11.90 5.15
N THR A 145 -21.47 -12.58 6.04
CA THR A 145 -22.94 -12.64 6.03
C THR A 145 -23.64 -11.41 6.60
N ASP A 146 -22.91 -10.50 7.26
CA ASP A 146 -23.46 -9.27 7.85
C ASP A 146 -23.80 -8.23 6.77
N GLU A 147 -25.09 -8.04 6.52
CA GLU A 147 -25.58 -7.08 5.53
C GLU A 147 -25.24 -5.62 5.86
N ASP A 148 -25.29 -5.23 7.12
CA ASP A 148 -25.08 -3.84 7.52
C ASP A 148 -23.61 -3.49 7.42
N GLN A 149 -22.72 -4.42 7.76
CA GLN A 149 -21.30 -4.28 7.48
C GLN A 149 -21.04 -4.15 5.98
N ARG A 150 -21.67 -4.98 5.13
CA ARG A 150 -21.52 -4.87 3.66
C ARG A 150 -22.03 -3.53 3.13
N ARG A 151 -23.20 -3.06 3.60
CA ARG A 151 -23.76 -1.74 3.25
C ARG A 151 -22.82 -0.61 3.67
N GLY A 152 -22.26 -0.66 4.87
CA GLY A 152 -21.30 0.31 5.38
C GLY A 152 -20.02 0.37 4.55
N MET A 153 -19.43 -0.79 4.22
CA MET A 153 -18.26 -0.87 3.35
C MET A 153 -18.53 -0.29 1.96
N LYS A 154 -19.69 -0.62 1.36
CA LYS A 154 -20.09 -0.07 0.05
C LYS A 154 -20.18 1.46 0.10
N ALA A 155 -20.86 2.02 1.10
CA ALA A 155 -21.01 3.47 1.24
C ALA A 155 -19.68 4.20 1.49
N MET A 156 -18.73 3.56 2.19
CA MET A 156 -17.39 4.11 2.38
C MET A 156 -16.57 4.07 1.08
N ARG A 157 -16.63 2.96 0.32
CA ARG A 157 -15.94 2.81 -0.96
C ARG A 157 -16.49 3.75 -2.04
N GLU A 158 -17.81 3.94 -2.09
CA GLU A 158 -18.46 4.90 -3.00
C GLU A 158 -17.96 6.33 -2.73
N ARG A 159 -17.85 6.73 -1.46
CA ARG A 159 -17.27 8.03 -1.08
C ARG A 159 -15.81 8.16 -1.52
N LYS A 160 -14.99 7.12 -1.32
CA LYS A 160 -13.59 7.10 -1.80
C LYS A 160 -13.52 7.23 -3.32
N LEU A 161 -14.39 6.51 -4.06
CA LEU A 161 -14.45 6.55 -5.51
C LEU A 161 -14.79 7.95 -6.03
N VAL A 162 -15.81 8.60 -5.47
CA VAL A 162 -16.17 9.98 -5.84
C VAL A 162 -15.00 10.93 -5.60
N ALA A 163 -14.36 10.87 -4.43
CA ALA A 163 -13.20 11.71 -4.12
C ALA A 163 -12.02 11.47 -5.08
N LEU A 164 -11.76 10.22 -5.46
CA LEU A 164 -10.72 9.86 -6.44
C LEU A 164 -11.04 10.44 -7.82
N LEU A 165 -12.29 10.35 -8.26
CA LEU A 165 -12.73 10.92 -9.54
C LEU A 165 -12.56 12.44 -9.55
N GLU A 166 -12.98 13.13 -8.49
CA GLU A 166 -12.78 14.58 -8.33
C GLU A 166 -11.29 14.95 -8.36
N HIS A 167 -10.43 14.20 -7.65
CA HIS A 167 -8.98 14.39 -7.65
C HIS A 167 -8.37 14.24 -9.05
N LEU A 168 -8.88 13.29 -9.83
CA LEU A 168 -8.47 13.03 -11.21
C LEU A 168 -9.11 13.99 -12.23
N GLY A 169 -10.04 14.85 -11.81
CA GLY A 169 -10.68 15.88 -12.64
C GLY A 169 -11.92 15.40 -13.41
N PHE A 170 -12.63 14.39 -12.89
CA PHE A 170 -13.90 13.89 -13.43
C PHE A 170 -15.11 14.39 -12.64
#